data_AF-A0A1I7ZQZ9-F1
#
_entry.id   AF-A0A1I7ZQZ9-F1
#
_cell.length_a   1.000
_cell.length_b   1.000
_cell.length_c   1.000
_cell.angle_alpha   90.00
_cell.angle_beta   90.00
_cell.angle_gamma   90.00
#
_symmetry.space_group_name_H-M   'P 1'
#
loop_
_entity.id
_entity.type
_entity.pdbx_description
1 polymer ?
#
loop_
_entity_poly.entity_id
_entity_poly.type
_entity_poly.pdbx_seq_one_letter_code
_entity_poly.pdbx_strand_id
1 'polypeptide(L)'
;MPSHADYLLLNRLYRCPDRCAASEMKCQNGGFLNPNDCTKCICPRAFVGRSCNGMDYDCGGQEQSTPKWRRFSMDWSSVSEKRYCYWFLTAPPGRKIEIKLENIVPEDPLCPYRENTWMEVRLGNFLVGGYRFYCNGHIPDYTLISEGNLIVLTLRKEGDDPFELELIFRSVEAKSENAGSTFGVSLALVLFITKELWKGNC
;
A
#
# COMPACT_ATOMS: atom_id res chain seq x y z
N MET A 1 6.80 -13.10 -5.85
CA MET A 1 6.36 -12.10 -6.86
C MET A 1 6.95 -10.75 -6.45
N PRO A 2 7.63 -10.02 -7.36
CA PRO A 2 8.25 -8.73 -7.04
C PRO A 2 7.27 -7.73 -6.43
N SER A 3 7.77 -6.78 -5.65
CA SER A 3 6.97 -5.69 -5.12
C SER A 3 6.65 -4.67 -6.21
N HIS A 4 5.60 -3.85 -6.01
CA HIS A 4 5.24 -2.79 -6.95
C HIS A 4 6.38 -1.77 -7.14
N ALA A 5 7.11 -1.46 -6.06
CA ALA A 5 8.30 -0.63 -6.12
C ALA A 5 9.41 -1.25 -6.99
N ASP A 6 9.59 -2.58 -6.98
CA ASP A 6 10.57 -3.26 -7.83
C ASP A 6 10.22 -3.10 -9.31
N TYR A 7 8.93 -3.24 -9.66
CA TYR A 7 8.48 -2.98 -11.03
C TYR A 7 8.78 -1.55 -11.46
N LEU A 8 8.51 -0.56 -10.61
CA LEU A 8 8.83 0.82 -10.92
C LEU A 8 10.34 1.05 -11.06
N LEU A 9 11.15 0.46 -10.17
CA LEU A 9 12.61 0.57 -10.19
C LEU A 9 13.18 0.02 -11.51
N LEU A 10 12.74 -1.17 -11.93
CA LEU A 10 13.15 -1.77 -13.20
C LEU A 10 12.74 -0.88 -14.39
N ASN A 11 11.50 -0.39 -14.40
CA ASN A 11 11.03 0.52 -15.44
C ASN A 11 11.89 1.80 -15.53
N ARG A 12 12.29 2.37 -14.39
CA ARG A 12 13.16 3.55 -14.35
C ARG A 12 14.58 3.22 -14.81
N LEU A 13 15.14 2.09 -14.39
CA LEU A 13 16.48 1.64 -14.80
C LEU A 13 16.59 1.53 -16.32
N TYR A 14 15.57 0.99 -16.97
CA TYR A 14 15.51 0.85 -18.44
C TYR A 14 14.90 2.08 -19.15
N ARG A 15 14.60 3.16 -18.43
CA ARG A 15 14.01 4.39 -18.96
C ARG A 15 12.69 4.19 -19.71
N CYS A 16 11.92 3.15 -19.35
CA CYS A 16 10.62 2.87 -19.95
C CYS A 16 9.61 4.04 -19.85
N PRO A 17 9.59 4.85 -18.77
CA PRO A 17 8.72 6.02 -18.71
C PRO A 17 8.89 7.02 -19.86
N ASP A 18 10.07 7.07 -20.51
CA ASP A 18 10.32 7.97 -21.64
C ASP A 18 9.39 7.68 -22.84
N ARG A 19 8.88 6.43 -22.98
CA ARG A 19 7.89 6.08 -24.01
C ARG A 19 6.57 6.84 -23.86
N CYS A 20 6.25 7.25 -22.64
CA CYS A 20 5.01 7.95 -22.33
C CYS A 20 5.23 9.44 -22.01
N ALA A 21 6.34 10.03 -22.47
CA ALA A 21 6.68 11.42 -22.20
C ALA A 21 5.61 12.44 -22.65
N ALA A 22 4.81 12.11 -23.67
CA ALA A 22 3.72 12.95 -24.16
C ALA A 22 2.36 12.69 -23.46
N SER A 23 2.29 11.73 -22.53
CA SER A 23 1.04 11.41 -21.85
C SER A 23 0.75 12.41 -20.74
N GLU A 24 -0.49 12.91 -20.70
CA GLU A 24 -1.00 13.76 -19.62
C GLU A 24 -1.70 12.97 -18.50
N MET A 25 -1.79 11.64 -18.65
CA MET A 25 -2.46 10.79 -17.67
C MET A 25 -1.71 10.80 -16.33
N LYS A 26 -2.46 10.98 -15.23
CA LYS A 26 -1.95 10.91 -13.86
C LYS A 26 -2.40 9.63 -13.18
N CYS A 27 -1.43 8.87 -12.68
CA CYS A 27 -1.68 7.70 -11.85
C CYS A 27 -1.84 8.09 -10.39
N GLN A 28 -2.77 7.44 -9.69
CA GLN A 28 -3.07 7.64 -8.28
C GLN A 28 -2.55 6.47 -7.45
N ASN A 29 -2.60 6.61 -6.12
CA ASN A 29 -2.32 5.55 -5.16
C ASN A 29 -1.01 4.79 -5.42
N GLY A 30 0.06 5.50 -5.81
CA GLY A 30 1.37 4.89 -6.08
C GLY A 30 1.49 4.15 -7.42
N GLY A 31 0.49 4.22 -8.31
CA GLY A 31 0.59 3.72 -9.68
C GLY A 31 1.58 4.51 -10.54
N PHE A 32 2.04 3.90 -11.62
CA PHE A 32 2.90 4.55 -12.63
C PHE A 32 2.43 4.19 -14.05
N LEU A 33 2.75 5.05 -15.03
CA LEU A 33 2.29 4.86 -16.40
C LEU A 33 2.78 3.53 -16.96
N ASN A 34 1.91 2.84 -17.67
CA ASN A 34 2.28 1.63 -18.38
C ASN A 34 3.06 2.01 -19.66
N PRO A 35 4.35 1.67 -19.79
CA PRO A 35 5.16 2.05 -20.96
C PRO A 35 4.71 1.37 -22.26
N ASN A 36 3.88 0.33 -22.18
CA ASN A 36 3.29 -0.37 -23.32
C ASN A 36 1.89 0.13 -23.67
N ASP A 37 1.31 1.00 -22.83
CA ASP A 37 0.01 1.64 -23.07
C ASP A 37 -0.06 2.91 -22.21
N CYS A 38 0.37 4.04 -22.79
CA CYS A 38 0.47 5.33 -22.10
C CYS A 38 -0.88 5.93 -21.68
N THR A 39 -1.99 5.21 -21.91
CA THR A 39 -3.34 5.60 -21.54
C THR A 39 -3.89 4.77 -20.35
N LYS A 40 -3.02 3.99 -19.69
CA LYS A 40 -3.32 3.34 -18.41
C LYS A 40 -2.09 3.28 -17.51
N CYS A 41 -2.36 3.05 -16.24
CA CYS A 41 -1.36 2.87 -15.20
C CYS A 41 -1.19 1.39 -14.85
N ILE A 42 0.01 1.03 -14.41
CA ILE A 42 0.27 -0.18 -13.64
C ILE A 42 -0.05 0.16 -12.18
N CYS A 43 -1.01 -0.55 -11.61
CA CYS A 43 -1.53 -0.27 -10.27
C CYS A 43 -0.89 -1.18 -9.21
N PRO A 44 -0.56 -0.63 -8.02
CA PRO A 44 -0.26 -1.48 -6.89
C PRO A 44 -1.49 -2.30 -6.49
N ARG A 45 -1.25 -3.43 -5.82
CA ARG A 45 -2.33 -4.28 -5.29
C ARG A 45 -3.31 -3.47 -4.43
N ALA A 46 -4.58 -3.87 -4.45
CA ALA A 46 -5.75 -3.17 -3.90
C ALA A 46 -6.31 -2.03 -4.76
N PHE A 47 -5.63 -1.61 -5.84
CA PHE A 47 -6.10 -0.52 -6.69
C PHE A 47 -6.30 -0.98 -8.14
N VAL A 48 -7.36 -0.45 -8.77
CA VAL A 48 -7.79 -0.84 -10.11
C VAL A 48 -8.20 0.39 -10.94
N GLY A 49 -8.51 0.16 -12.22
CA GLY A 49 -8.90 1.19 -13.16
C GLY A 49 -7.72 1.84 -13.87
N ARG A 50 -8.01 2.62 -14.92
CA ARG A 50 -6.98 3.18 -15.81
C ARG A 50 -5.98 4.08 -15.09
N SER A 51 -6.41 4.81 -14.07
CA SER A 51 -5.57 5.72 -13.28
C SER A 51 -5.27 5.21 -11.86
N CYS A 52 -5.61 3.96 -11.54
CA CYS A 52 -5.48 3.38 -10.18
C CYS A 52 -6.27 4.13 -9.09
N ASN A 53 -7.35 4.81 -9.48
CA ASN A 53 -8.25 5.51 -8.57
C ASN A 53 -9.38 4.63 -8.02
N GLY A 54 -9.62 3.46 -8.63
CA GLY A 54 -10.56 2.47 -8.15
C GLY A 54 -9.93 1.61 -7.05
N MET A 55 -10.78 1.09 -6.16
CA MET A 55 -10.42 0.14 -5.13
C MET A 55 -10.89 -1.26 -5.55
N ASP A 56 -10.08 -2.27 -5.29
CA ASP A 56 -10.43 -3.66 -5.53
C ASP A 56 -11.32 -4.17 -4.39
N TYR A 57 -12.58 -4.50 -4.71
CA TYR A 57 -13.57 -5.01 -3.76
C TYR A 57 -13.92 -6.49 -4.02
N ASP A 58 -13.14 -7.21 -4.81
CA ASP A 58 -13.39 -8.63 -5.11
C ASP A 58 -13.45 -9.47 -3.82
N CYS A 59 -12.66 -9.09 -2.81
CA CYS A 59 -12.90 -9.49 -1.43
C CYS A 59 -12.39 -8.46 -0.42
N GLY A 60 -13.15 -8.32 0.66
CA GLY A 60 -12.93 -7.37 1.72
C GLY A 60 -13.97 -6.27 1.75
N GLY A 61 -13.59 -5.03 2.10
CA GLY A 61 -14.57 -3.97 2.29
C GLY A 61 -14.00 -2.60 2.63
N GLN A 62 -14.87 -1.64 2.89
CA GLN A 62 -14.48 -0.29 3.27
C GLN A 62 -15.14 0.11 4.58
N GLU A 63 -14.35 0.73 5.46
CA GLU A 63 -14.82 1.23 6.75
C GLU A 63 -14.49 2.72 6.88
N GLN A 64 -15.50 3.51 7.26
CA GLN A 64 -15.32 4.94 7.49
C GLN A 64 -14.96 5.23 8.94
N SER A 65 -13.86 5.91 9.17
CA SER A 65 -13.43 6.31 10.51
C SER A 65 -14.26 7.46 11.07
N THR A 66 -14.36 7.52 12.39
CA THR A 66 -14.96 8.63 13.13
C THR A 66 -13.93 9.23 14.09
N PRO A 67 -14.14 10.43 14.65
CA PRO A 67 -13.25 10.95 15.69
C PRO A 67 -13.19 10.08 16.96
N LYS A 68 -14.20 9.24 17.19
CA LYS A 68 -14.22 8.24 18.25
C LYS A 68 -13.58 6.93 17.77
N TRP A 69 -12.94 6.22 18.70
CA TRP A 69 -12.42 4.89 18.45
C TRP A 69 -13.55 3.94 18.03
N ARG A 70 -13.35 3.29 16.88
CA ARG A 70 -14.19 2.21 16.37
C ARG A 70 -13.38 0.93 16.36
N ARG A 71 -14.00 -0.18 16.76
CA ARG A 71 -13.42 -1.52 16.60
C ARG A 71 -13.61 -1.98 15.17
N PHE A 72 -12.59 -2.62 14.64
CA PHE A 72 -12.60 -3.35 13.40
C PHE A 72 -12.04 -4.74 13.72
N SER A 73 -12.87 -5.74 13.45
CA SER A 73 -12.48 -7.14 13.55
C SER A 73 -12.86 -7.80 12.24
N MET A 74 -12.06 -8.77 11.85
CA MET A 74 -12.20 -9.46 10.58
C MET A 74 -12.27 -10.94 10.86
N ASP A 75 -13.38 -11.56 10.46
CA ASP A 75 -13.56 -13.00 10.54
C ASP A 75 -13.18 -13.65 9.20
N TRP A 76 -11.97 -14.17 9.17
CA TRP A 76 -11.32 -14.70 7.97
C TRP A 76 -11.46 -16.20 7.82
N SER A 77 -12.19 -16.85 8.73
CA SER A 77 -12.57 -18.27 8.64
C SER A 77 -13.39 -18.55 7.37
N SER A 78 -14.06 -17.53 6.84
CA SER A 78 -14.88 -17.58 5.63
C SER A 78 -14.10 -17.44 4.31
N VAL A 79 -12.81 -17.08 4.36
CA VAL A 79 -11.97 -16.94 3.16
C VAL A 79 -11.35 -18.29 2.83
N SER A 80 -12.09 -19.15 2.14
CA SER A 80 -11.50 -20.36 1.53
C SER A 80 -10.67 -19.96 0.31
N GLU A 81 -9.50 -20.59 0.14
CA GLU A 81 -8.55 -20.44 -0.98
C GLU A 81 -7.42 -19.41 -0.83
N LYS A 82 -6.37 -19.62 -1.63
CA LYS A 82 -5.19 -18.74 -1.73
C LYS A 82 -5.57 -17.43 -2.41
N ARG A 83 -5.82 -16.38 -1.63
CA ARG A 83 -6.33 -15.11 -2.15
C ARG A 83 -5.74 -13.90 -1.43
N TYR A 84 -5.72 -12.77 -2.14
CA TYR A 84 -5.47 -11.45 -1.56
C TYR A 84 -6.81 -10.77 -1.34
N CYS A 85 -7.05 -10.24 -0.14
CA CYS A 85 -8.23 -9.46 0.18
C CYS A 85 -7.86 -8.12 0.80
N TYR A 86 -8.68 -7.10 0.54
CA TYR A 86 -8.32 -5.72 0.81
C TYR A 86 -9.40 -5.00 1.62
N TRP A 87 -8.99 -4.30 2.68
CA TRP A 87 -9.87 -3.42 3.42
C TRP A 87 -9.35 -2.00 3.40
N PHE A 88 -10.26 -1.07 3.17
CA PHE A 88 -9.98 0.35 3.04
C PHE A 88 -10.53 1.06 4.27
N LEU A 89 -9.67 1.47 5.18
CA LEU A 89 -10.08 2.38 6.25
C LEU A 89 -9.97 3.79 5.71
N THR A 90 -11.06 4.54 5.75
CA THR A 90 -11.15 5.88 5.14
C THR A 90 -11.45 6.95 6.18
N ALA A 91 -10.94 8.15 5.97
CA ALA A 91 -11.28 9.34 6.74
C ALA A 91 -11.80 10.46 5.84
N PRO A 92 -12.55 11.43 6.40
CA PRO A 92 -12.87 12.65 5.70
C PRO A 92 -11.60 13.33 5.12
N PRO A 93 -11.71 14.03 3.98
CA PRO A 93 -10.58 14.76 3.40
C PRO A 93 -9.91 15.70 4.41
N GLY A 94 -8.58 15.78 4.37
CA GLY A 94 -7.78 16.60 5.29
C GLY A 94 -7.52 15.98 6.66
N ARG A 95 -8.08 14.80 6.96
CA ARG A 95 -7.82 14.06 8.20
C ARG A 95 -6.88 12.89 7.95
N LYS A 96 -6.25 12.43 9.03
CA LYS A 96 -5.48 11.18 9.10
C LYS A 96 -6.28 10.13 9.85
N ILE A 97 -5.83 8.89 9.79
CA ILE A 97 -6.39 7.74 10.51
C ILE A 97 -5.33 7.28 11.50
N GLU A 98 -5.72 7.18 12.76
CA GLU A 98 -4.93 6.54 13.79
C GLU A 98 -5.48 5.14 14.03
N ILE A 99 -4.59 4.14 14.08
CA ILE A 99 -4.93 2.75 14.37
C ILE A 99 -4.12 2.24 15.56
N LYS A 100 -4.71 1.33 16.33
CA LYS A 100 -4.04 0.52 17.34
C LYS A 100 -4.40 -0.93 17.09
N LEU A 101 -3.39 -1.74 16.80
CA LEU A 101 -3.53 -3.19 16.68
C LEU A 101 -3.71 -3.76 18.09
N GLU A 102 -4.67 -4.65 18.28
CA GLU A 102 -5.01 -5.21 19.60
C GLU A 102 -4.81 -6.71 19.67
N ASN A 103 -5.17 -7.45 18.62
CA ASN A 103 -4.93 -8.88 18.55
C ASN A 103 -4.64 -9.33 17.12
N ILE A 104 -3.75 -10.32 16.99
CA ILE A 104 -3.49 -11.03 15.74
C ILE A 104 -3.35 -12.52 16.06
N VAL A 105 -4.22 -13.34 15.49
CA VAL A 105 -4.10 -14.81 15.60
C VAL A 105 -3.19 -15.29 14.45
N PRO A 106 -2.19 -16.15 14.70
CA PRO A 106 -1.92 -16.89 15.93
C PRO A 106 -1.34 -16.06 17.09
N GLU A 107 -1.79 -16.37 18.30
CA GLU A 107 -1.19 -15.90 19.54
C GLU A 107 0.07 -16.72 19.84
N ASP A 108 1.19 -16.34 19.23
CA ASP A 108 2.49 -16.99 19.43
C ASP A 108 3.56 -15.94 19.77
N PRO A 109 4.10 -15.93 21.00
CA PRO A 109 5.17 -15.01 21.39
C PRO A 109 6.48 -15.23 20.62
N LEU A 110 6.74 -16.44 20.12
CA LEU A 110 7.93 -16.75 19.32
C LEU A 110 7.75 -16.37 17.85
N CYS A 111 6.49 -16.26 17.40
CA CYS A 111 6.12 -15.86 16.05
C CYS A 111 6.97 -16.52 14.95
N PRO A 112 7.01 -17.86 14.87
CA PRO A 112 7.77 -18.52 13.84
C PRO A 112 7.28 -18.05 12.46
N TYR A 113 8.22 -17.74 11.58
CA TYR A 113 7.92 -17.21 10.26
C TYR A 113 6.95 -18.13 9.52
N ARG A 114 5.79 -17.59 9.13
CA ARG A 114 4.81 -18.26 8.26
C ARG A 114 4.91 -17.64 6.89
N GLU A 115 5.39 -18.40 5.91
CA GLU A 115 5.75 -17.81 4.61
C GLU A 115 4.54 -17.28 3.83
N ASN A 116 3.35 -17.84 4.10
CA ASN A 116 2.27 -17.79 3.13
C ASN A 116 0.98 -17.08 3.59
N THR A 117 0.74 -16.97 4.90
CA THR A 117 -0.38 -16.19 5.45
C THR A 117 0.14 -15.01 6.26
N TRP A 118 -0.24 -13.80 5.86
CA TRP A 118 0.17 -12.57 6.53
C TRP A 118 -0.76 -11.41 6.24
N MET A 119 -0.70 -10.41 7.10
CA MET A 119 -1.38 -9.15 6.94
C MET A 119 -0.40 -8.01 6.73
N GLU A 120 -0.69 -7.12 5.79
CA GLU A 120 0.08 -5.90 5.54
C GLU A 120 -0.78 -4.67 5.80
N VAL A 121 -0.22 -3.73 6.56
CA VAL A 121 -0.83 -2.43 6.86
C VAL A 121 -0.06 -1.35 6.12
N ARG A 122 -0.71 -0.74 5.10
CA ARG A 122 -0.17 0.39 4.34
C ARG A 122 -0.83 1.69 4.78
N LEU A 123 -0.01 2.64 5.23
CA LEU A 123 -0.44 3.86 5.91
C LEU A 123 -0.60 5.10 5.01
N GLY A 124 -0.48 4.97 3.68
CA GLY A 124 -0.72 6.08 2.75
C GLY A 124 0.23 6.11 1.55
N ASN A 125 1.49 5.71 1.73
CA ASN A 125 2.40 5.47 0.62
C ASN A 125 2.19 4.05 0.06
N PHE A 126 1.35 3.94 -0.97
CA PHE A 126 1.00 2.65 -1.58
C PHE A 126 1.98 2.17 -2.66
N LEU A 127 3.02 2.95 -2.96
CA LEU A 127 4.09 2.52 -3.88
C LEU A 127 4.98 1.46 -3.23
N VAL A 128 5.26 1.62 -1.93
CA VAL A 128 6.11 0.72 -1.15
C VAL A 128 5.27 -0.24 -0.31
N GLY A 129 5.90 -1.33 0.12
CA GLY A 129 5.28 -2.27 1.05
C GLY A 129 4.96 -1.64 2.40
N GLY A 130 3.96 -2.18 3.08
CA GLY A 130 3.56 -1.76 4.42
C GLY A 130 4.21 -2.60 5.52
N TYR A 131 3.75 -2.41 6.76
CA TYR A 131 4.14 -3.25 7.88
C TYR A 131 3.47 -4.61 7.77
N ARG A 132 4.26 -5.69 7.85
CA ARG A 132 3.75 -7.06 7.76
C ARG A 132 3.67 -7.72 9.14
N PHE A 133 2.51 -8.28 9.43
CA PHE A 133 2.20 -8.98 10.66
C PHE A 133 1.83 -10.43 10.37
N TYR A 134 2.38 -11.33 11.18
CA TYR A 134 2.25 -12.77 11.03
C TYR A 134 1.60 -13.42 12.26
N CYS A 135 1.57 -12.71 13.39
CA CYS A 135 1.16 -13.18 14.71
C CYS A 135 0.99 -12.00 15.67
N ASN A 136 0.54 -12.28 16.90
CA ASN A 136 0.41 -11.30 17.97
C ASN A 136 1.75 -10.69 18.44
N GLY A 137 2.85 -11.46 18.42
CA GLY A 137 4.17 -10.98 18.87
C GLY A 137 4.74 -9.79 18.08
N HIS A 138 4.17 -9.47 16.91
CA HIS A 138 4.55 -8.29 16.11
C HIS A 138 3.76 -7.03 16.45
N ILE A 139 2.74 -7.10 17.32
CA ILE A 139 1.92 -5.94 17.66
C ILE A 139 2.77 -4.89 18.42
N PRO A 140 2.86 -3.65 17.91
CA PRO A 140 3.54 -2.57 18.62
C PRO A 140 2.72 -2.09 19.81
N ASP A 141 3.38 -1.56 20.84
CA ASP A 141 2.75 -0.94 22.01
C ASP A 141 2.28 0.52 21.77
N TYR A 142 2.45 1.02 20.55
CA TYR A 142 2.10 2.37 20.12
C TYR A 142 1.07 2.37 18.98
N THR A 143 0.47 3.54 18.72
CA THR A 143 -0.47 3.73 17.59
C THR A 143 0.26 4.07 16.30
N LEU A 144 -0.30 3.63 15.18
CA LEU A 144 0.18 3.99 13.85
C LEU A 144 -0.74 5.07 13.27
N ILE A 145 -0.16 6.09 12.62
CA ILE A 145 -0.91 7.20 12.02
C ILE A 145 -0.63 7.20 10.51
N SER A 146 -1.70 7.33 9.72
CA SER A 146 -1.58 7.41 8.27
C SER A 146 -1.01 8.74 7.77
N GLU A 147 -0.39 8.71 6.59
CA GLU A 147 0.09 9.90 5.88
C GLU A 147 -1.07 10.76 5.38
N GLY A 148 -2.15 10.11 4.93
CA GLY A 148 -3.35 10.74 4.39
C GLY A 148 -4.63 10.17 4.99
N ASN A 149 -5.73 10.27 4.26
CA ASN A 149 -7.06 9.85 4.73
C ASN A 149 -7.42 8.40 4.35
N LEU A 150 -6.44 7.57 4.02
CA LEU A 150 -6.63 6.19 3.59
C LEU A 150 -5.56 5.28 4.21
N ILE A 151 -6.00 4.17 4.80
CA ILE A 151 -5.18 3.02 5.15
C ILE A 151 -5.69 1.83 4.34
N VAL A 152 -4.76 1.04 3.81
CA VAL A 152 -5.09 -0.22 3.15
C VAL A 152 -4.54 -1.38 3.96
N LEU A 153 -5.46 -2.24 4.37
CA LEU A 153 -5.18 -3.53 4.97
C LEU A 153 -5.19 -4.58 3.88
N THR A 154 -4.16 -5.41 3.81
CA THR A 154 -4.07 -6.49 2.81
C THR A 154 -3.82 -7.80 3.53
N LEU A 155 -4.75 -8.75 3.41
CA LEU A 155 -4.48 -10.12 3.80
C LEU A 155 -4.04 -10.90 2.58
N ARG A 156 -2.93 -11.62 2.72
CA ARG A 156 -2.64 -12.78 1.88
C ARG A 156 -2.93 -14.01 2.73
N LYS A 157 -3.85 -14.85 2.29
CA LYS A 157 -4.12 -16.15 2.93
C LYS A 157 -3.60 -17.26 2.04
N GLU A 158 -3.03 -18.29 2.65
CA GLU A 158 -2.64 -19.51 1.97
C GLU A 158 -3.18 -20.73 2.73
N GLY A 159 -4.14 -21.43 2.13
CA GLY A 159 -4.80 -22.58 2.75
C GLY A 159 -5.67 -22.18 3.95
N ASP A 160 -5.88 -23.13 4.86
CA ASP A 160 -6.85 -23.01 5.95
C ASP A 160 -6.24 -22.46 7.26
N ASP A 161 -5.02 -21.90 7.21
CA ASP A 161 -4.37 -21.34 8.40
C ASP A 161 -5.26 -20.24 9.02
N PRO A 162 -5.62 -20.34 10.31
CA PRO A 162 -6.39 -19.31 10.97
C PRO A 162 -5.55 -18.04 11.07
N PHE A 163 -6.15 -16.92 10.68
CA PHE A 163 -5.57 -15.60 10.83
C PHE A 163 -6.70 -14.65 11.20
N GLU A 164 -6.60 -14.02 12.36
CA GLU A 164 -7.60 -13.05 12.84
C GLU A 164 -6.89 -11.74 13.13
N LEU A 165 -7.57 -10.63 12.90
CA LEU A 165 -7.08 -9.31 13.27
C LEU A 165 -8.17 -8.58 14.03
N GLU A 166 -7.79 -8.04 15.17
CA GLU A 166 -8.53 -6.98 15.84
C GLU A 166 -7.70 -5.70 15.93
N LEU A 167 -8.32 -4.59 15.54
CA LEU A 167 -7.77 -3.27 15.76
C LEU A 167 -8.87 -2.28 16.14
N ILE A 168 -8.46 -1.17 16.73
CA ILE A 168 -9.29 0.02 16.84
C ILE A 168 -8.74 1.12 15.95
N PHE A 169 -9.62 1.92 15.36
CA PHE A 169 -9.25 3.02 14.48
C PHE A 169 -10.14 4.24 14.68
N ARG A 170 -9.59 5.43 14.42
CA ARG A 170 -10.31 6.71 14.43
C ARG A 170 -9.71 7.70 13.47
N SER A 171 -10.47 8.73 13.08
CA SER A 171 -9.92 9.87 12.35
C SER A 171 -9.37 10.93 13.30
N VAL A 172 -8.19 11.43 12.99
CA VAL A 172 -7.51 12.50 13.73
C VAL A 172 -7.23 13.66 12.79
N GLU A 173 -7.11 14.87 13.34
CA GLU A 173 -6.69 16.03 12.54
C GLU A 173 -5.30 15.79 11.95
N ALA A 174 -5.08 16.21 10.72
CA ALA A 174 -3.72 16.30 10.20
C ALA A 174 -2.99 17.39 10.98
N LYS A 175 -2.03 17.02 11.83
CA LYS A 175 -1.12 18.01 12.41
C LYS A 175 -0.45 18.73 11.25
N SER A 176 -0.56 20.05 11.20
CA SER A 176 0.23 20.87 10.28
C SER A 176 1.68 20.69 10.68
N GLU A 177 2.39 19.81 9.96
CA GLU A 177 3.84 19.85 9.98
C GLU A 177 4.21 21.20 9.39
N ASN A 178 4.92 22.01 10.18
CA ASN A 178 5.49 23.27 9.71
C ASN A 178 6.22 22.99 8.40
N ALA A 179 5.81 23.68 7.33
CA ALA A 179 6.54 23.75 6.08
C ALA A 179 7.90 24.40 6.35
N GLY A 180 8.88 23.59 6.76
CA GLY A 180 10.21 24.01 7.18
C GLY A 180 11.29 23.30 6.38
N SER A 181 11.88 24.06 5.45
CA SER A 181 13.08 23.76 4.66
C SER A 181 12.94 22.81 3.46
N THR A 182 12.63 23.42 2.32
CA THR A 182 13.12 22.98 1.01
C THR A 182 14.65 23.12 0.97
N PHE A 183 15.39 22.08 1.33
CA PHE A 183 16.78 21.95 0.87
C PHE A 183 16.77 21.41 -0.56
N GLY A 184 16.79 22.33 -1.53
CA GLY A 184 17.06 21.99 -2.93
C GLY A 184 18.52 21.57 -3.08
N VAL A 185 18.78 20.27 -3.11
CA VAL A 185 20.05 19.73 -3.58
C VAL A 185 19.93 19.57 -5.10
N SER A 186 20.56 20.48 -5.84
CA SER A 186 20.72 20.34 -7.28
C SER A 186 21.79 19.26 -7.54
N LEU A 187 21.35 18.06 -7.93
CA LEU A 187 22.24 17.04 -8.47
C LEU A 187 22.19 17.12 -9.99
N ALA A 188 22.94 18.07 -10.56
CA ALA A 188 23.34 18.00 -11.95
C ALA A 188 24.58 17.11 -12.04
N LEU A 189 24.40 15.87 -12.51
CA LEU A 189 25.51 15.13 -13.12
C LEU A 189 25.02 14.44 -14.40
N VAL A 190 25.68 14.82 -15.49
CA VAL A 190 25.45 14.36 -16.85
C VAL A 190 26.01 12.95 -17.02
N LEU A 191 25.19 12.02 -17.51
CA LEU A 191 25.66 10.82 -18.20
C LEU A 191 24.90 10.68 -19.52
N PHE A 192 25.47 11.25 -20.59
CA PHE A 192 25.09 10.97 -21.97
C PHE A 192 25.75 9.65 -22.39
N ILE A 193 25.08 8.52 -22.18
CA ILE A 193 25.41 7.28 -22.90
C ILE A 193 24.09 6.61 -23.37
N THR A 194 23.91 6.66 -24.69
CA THR A 194 23.02 5.86 -25.55
C THR A 194 21.52 5.83 -25.25
N LYS A 195 20.79 6.75 -25.90
CA LYS A 195 19.31 6.82 -25.98
C LYS A 195 18.65 5.64 -26.74
N GLU A 196 19.46 4.77 -27.33
CA GLU A 196 19.03 3.75 -28.31
C GLU A 196 19.20 2.30 -27.80
N LEU A 197 19.99 2.03 -26.75
CA LEU A 197 20.32 0.66 -26.32
C LEU A 197 19.27 -0.01 -25.41
N TRP A 198 18.36 0.76 -24.81
CA TRP A 198 17.44 0.23 -23.79
C TRP A 198 15.97 0.20 -24.22
N LYS A 199 15.63 0.80 -25.38
CA LYS A 199 14.27 0.81 -25.91
C LYS A 199 13.72 -0.59 -26.19
N GLY A 200 14.55 -1.62 -26.32
CA GLY A 200 14.11 -3.01 -26.55
C GLY A 200 13.75 -3.80 -25.29
N ASN A 201 14.03 -3.26 -24.09
CA ASN A 201 13.88 -3.98 -22.81
C ASN A 201 12.67 -3.49 -21.98
N CYS A 202 11.75 -2.79 -22.65
CA CYS A 202 10.43 -2.39 -22.18
C CYS A 202 9.39 -3.07 -23.11
#